data_AF-A0AAN1WHN7-F1
#
_entry.id   AF-A0AAN1WHN7-F1
#
_cell.length_a   1.000
_cell.length_b   1.000
_cell.length_c   1.000
_cell.angle_alpha   90.00
_cell.angle_beta   90.00
_cell.angle_gamma   90.00
#
_symmetry.space_group_name_H-M   'P 1'
#
loop_
_entity.id
_entity.type
_entity.pdbx_description
1 polymer ?
#
loop_
_entity_poly.entity_id
_entity_poly.type
_entity_poly.pdbx_seq_one_letter_code
_entity_poly.pdbx_strand_id
1 'polypeptide(L)'
;MPLRRFSRPAVETFIDIERPNTCDKQPEQGYRSIGCFYAAISQGIKTLCDDSVFEQARKTRGHCQISGEEYYGGAGKLFAVTDKASALKAIEEIVHQGEGVSENILNETVCEHADKTLEPESIDDGDTLADGWKMYSHYVRFREIQFGRRYLPTQKITDTPAGDIIPIDWSEVYPTVTNPQAADYKGTDIEPAVDNFNGTYTQLIDNIYAAFNGEKSDVAQSEPAGMRKAVTVMWELKYQAIALMKTPSPLAMHQGETVGAPFEYLR
;
A
#
# COMPACT_ATOMS: atom_id res chain seq x y z
N MET A 1 4.12 -13.80 -7.41
CA MET A 1 3.92 -14.30 -6.03
C MET A 1 2.43 -14.63 -5.88
N PRO A 2 2.06 -15.77 -5.28
CA PRO A 2 0.65 -16.15 -5.15
C PRO A 2 -0.09 -15.31 -4.09
N LEU A 3 -1.39 -15.07 -4.30
CA LEU A 3 -2.26 -14.50 -3.26
C LEU A 3 -2.46 -15.50 -2.13
N ARG A 4 -2.41 -15.04 -0.86
CA ARG A 4 -2.49 -15.90 0.33
C ARG A 4 -3.31 -15.23 1.44
N ARG A 5 -3.95 -16.03 2.28
CA ARG A 5 -4.49 -15.58 3.57
C ARG A 5 -3.41 -14.98 4.47
N PHE A 6 -3.83 -14.18 5.44
CA PHE A 6 -2.96 -13.69 6.50
C PHE A 6 -2.29 -14.86 7.23
N SER A 7 -0.98 -14.98 7.08
CA SER A 7 -0.22 -16.14 7.55
C SER A 7 1.24 -15.76 7.65
N ARG A 8 2.03 -16.54 8.39
CA ARG A 8 3.49 -16.31 8.49
C ARG A 8 4.15 -16.22 7.11
N PRO A 9 3.89 -17.12 6.14
CA PRO A 9 4.48 -16.99 4.81
C PRO A 9 4.03 -15.73 4.05
N ALA A 10 2.81 -15.23 4.28
CA ALA A 10 2.35 -13.97 3.69
C ALA A 10 3.12 -12.79 4.31
N VAL A 11 3.29 -12.77 5.64
CA VAL A 11 4.08 -11.75 6.34
C VAL A 11 5.53 -11.74 5.87
N GLU A 12 6.18 -12.90 5.72
CA GLU A 12 7.53 -12.97 5.14
C GLU A 12 7.59 -12.37 3.73
N THR A 13 6.57 -12.61 2.90
CA THR A 13 6.50 -12.02 1.56
C THR A 13 6.46 -10.49 1.62
N PHE A 14 5.66 -9.92 2.52
CA PHE A 14 5.59 -8.47 2.70
C PHE A 14 6.89 -7.88 3.30
N ILE A 15 7.55 -8.61 4.20
CA ILE A 15 8.89 -8.23 4.69
C ILE A 15 9.88 -8.17 3.55
N ASP A 16 9.86 -9.14 2.64
CA ASP A 16 10.77 -9.17 1.50
C ASP A 16 10.49 -8.05 0.48
N ILE A 17 9.23 -7.66 0.32
CA ILE A 17 8.83 -6.51 -0.52
C ILE A 17 9.38 -5.19 0.04
N GLU A 18 9.21 -4.96 1.34
CA GLU A 18 9.56 -3.69 2.00
C GLU A 18 10.99 -3.67 2.56
N ARG A 19 11.78 -4.73 2.33
CA ARG A 19 13.11 -4.85 2.92
C ARG A 19 14.05 -3.74 2.42
N PRO A 20 14.60 -2.90 3.30
CA PRO A 20 15.61 -1.92 2.90
C PRO A 20 16.86 -2.63 2.38
N ASN A 21 17.49 -2.05 1.37
CA ASN A 21 18.69 -2.62 0.77
C ASN A 21 19.62 -1.54 0.21
N THR A 22 20.90 -1.88 0.05
CA THR A 22 21.90 -0.97 -0.51
C THR A 22 21.72 -0.89 -2.03
N CYS A 23 21.86 0.32 -2.55
CA CYS A 23 21.72 0.60 -3.97
C CYS A 23 23.10 0.56 -4.63
N ASP A 24 23.72 -0.62 -4.62
CA ASP A 24 24.91 -0.87 -5.43
C ASP A 24 24.60 -0.70 -6.93
N LYS A 25 25.63 -0.45 -7.74
CA LYS A 25 25.50 -0.16 -9.18
C LYS A 25 24.52 -1.13 -9.86
N GLN A 26 23.59 -0.55 -10.62
CA GLN A 26 22.45 -1.19 -11.30
C GLN A 26 22.72 -2.65 -11.68
N PRO A 27 21.91 -3.61 -11.20
CA PRO A 27 21.85 -4.91 -11.81
C PRO A 27 21.26 -4.77 -13.22
N GLU A 28 21.79 -5.52 -14.19
CA GLU A 28 21.16 -5.72 -15.51
C GLU A 28 19.76 -6.37 -15.41
N GLN A 29 19.33 -6.78 -14.20
CA GLN A 29 18.11 -7.54 -13.91
C GLN A 29 17.27 -6.94 -12.76
N GLY A 30 16.89 -5.67 -12.87
CA GLY A 30 15.95 -5.03 -11.95
C GLY A 30 16.58 -4.48 -10.65
N TYR A 31 15.73 -4.02 -9.73
CA TYR A 31 16.16 -3.35 -8.48
C TYR A 31 16.02 -4.28 -7.27
N ARG A 32 16.91 -4.11 -6.28
CA ARG A 32 16.98 -4.95 -5.08
C ARG A 32 16.03 -4.57 -3.94
N SER A 33 15.51 -3.34 -3.99
CA SER A 33 14.47 -2.85 -3.08
C SER A 33 13.66 -1.75 -3.77
N ILE A 34 12.52 -1.40 -3.16
CA ILE A 34 11.69 -0.27 -3.55
C ILE A 34 12.51 1.03 -3.50
N GLY A 35 13.29 1.25 -2.44
CA GLY A 35 14.15 2.43 -2.33
C GLY A 35 15.17 2.54 -3.45
N CYS A 36 15.75 1.43 -3.92
CA CYS A 36 16.68 1.49 -5.04
C CYS A 36 16.01 1.79 -6.39
N PHE A 37 14.78 1.30 -6.59
CA PHE A 37 13.97 1.70 -7.74
C PHE A 37 13.70 3.21 -7.72
N TYR A 38 13.27 3.73 -6.58
CA TYR A 38 12.97 5.16 -6.43
C TYR A 38 14.21 6.05 -6.45
N ALA A 39 15.36 5.59 -5.96
CA ALA A 39 16.63 6.31 -6.06
C ALA A 39 17.03 6.53 -7.54
N ALA A 40 16.79 5.54 -8.40
CA ALA A 40 17.01 5.69 -9.84
C ALA A 40 16.02 6.68 -10.48
N ILE A 41 14.75 6.67 -10.07
CA ILE A 41 13.77 7.67 -10.52
C ILE A 41 14.20 9.08 -10.07
N SER A 42 14.59 9.26 -8.81
CA SER A 42 15.09 10.53 -8.30
C SER A 42 16.30 11.03 -9.10
N GLN A 43 17.23 10.15 -9.46
CA GLN A 43 18.37 10.50 -10.30
C GLN A 43 17.91 10.92 -11.72
N GLY A 44 16.94 10.22 -12.29
CA GLY A 44 16.31 10.60 -13.55
C GLY A 44 15.70 12.00 -13.50
N ILE A 45 14.89 12.30 -12.48
CA ILE A 45 14.29 13.63 -12.28
C ILE A 45 15.36 14.71 -12.14
N LYS A 46 16.41 14.47 -11.34
CA LYS A 46 17.51 15.43 -11.16
C LYS A 46 18.24 15.75 -12.46
N THR A 47 18.43 14.73 -13.30
CA THR A 47 19.22 14.80 -14.55
C THR A 47 18.41 15.36 -15.72
N LEU A 48 17.14 14.97 -15.84
CA LEU A 48 16.32 15.21 -17.04
C LEU A 48 15.30 16.34 -16.89
N CYS A 49 14.87 16.65 -15.67
CA CYS A 49 13.84 17.67 -15.46
C CYS A 49 14.47 19.01 -15.10
N ASP A 50 14.15 20.05 -15.85
CA ASP A 50 14.37 21.45 -15.46
C ASP A 50 13.02 22.14 -15.20
N ASP A 51 13.04 23.44 -14.88
CA ASP A 51 11.82 24.18 -14.56
C ASP A 51 10.81 24.21 -15.72
N SER A 52 11.28 24.09 -16.97
CA SER A 52 10.42 24.10 -18.16
C SER A 52 9.53 22.87 -18.23
N VAL A 53 10.03 21.71 -17.80
CA VAL A 53 9.26 20.46 -17.73
C VAL A 53 8.08 20.61 -16.78
N PHE A 54 8.32 21.19 -15.59
CA PHE A 54 7.27 21.41 -14.61
C PHE A 54 6.29 22.51 -15.05
N GLU A 55 6.77 23.56 -15.71
CA GLU A 55 5.89 24.58 -16.29
C GLU A 55 4.96 24.01 -17.35
N GLN A 56 5.49 23.18 -18.26
CA GLN A 56 4.70 22.49 -19.26
C GLN A 56 3.70 21.52 -18.61
N ALA A 57 4.12 20.76 -17.60
CA ALA A 57 3.26 19.83 -16.88
C ALA A 57 2.09 20.56 -16.19
N ARG A 58 2.34 21.70 -15.54
CA ARG A 58 1.26 22.51 -14.93
C ARG A 58 0.25 22.98 -15.98
N LYS A 59 0.70 23.41 -17.16
CA LYS A 59 -0.16 23.87 -18.27
C LYS A 59 -0.98 22.74 -18.90
N THR A 60 -0.37 21.57 -19.08
CA THR A 60 -0.94 20.48 -19.91
C THR A 60 -1.57 19.36 -19.10
N ARG A 61 -1.12 19.14 -17.86
CA ARG A 61 -1.47 18.00 -17.00
C ARG A 61 -1.73 18.40 -15.54
N GLY A 62 -1.77 19.70 -15.21
CA GLY A 62 -2.05 20.15 -13.84
C GLY A 62 -3.41 19.68 -13.32
N HIS A 63 -4.37 19.45 -14.22
CA HIS A 63 -5.69 18.92 -13.89
C HIS A 63 -5.70 17.41 -13.57
N CYS A 64 -4.58 16.70 -13.76
CA CYS A 64 -4.44 15.27 -13.45
C CYS A 64 -3.91 15.04 -12.02
N GLN A 65 -3.64 16.08 -11.24
CA GLN A 65 -3.20 15.91 -9.85
C GLN A 65 -4.39 15.68 -8.92
N ILE A 66 -4.24 14.75 -7.98
CA ILE A 66 -5.24 14.46 -6.95
C ILE A 66 -4.95 15.31 -5.72
N SER A 67 -5.98 15.90 -5.12
CA SER A 67 -5.88 16.70 -3.89
C SER A 67 -6.38 15.92 -2.67
N GLY A 68 -5.96 16.36 -1.47
CA GLY A 68 -6.41 15.77 -0.20
C GLY A 68 -7.92 15.90 0.06
N GLU A 69 -8.61 16.73 -0.72
CA GLU A 69 -10.08 16.89 -0.65
C GLU A 69 -10.83 15.72 -1.31
N GLU A 70 -10.16 14.94 -2.17
CA GLU A 70 -10.77 13.79 -2.82
C GLU A 70 -10.60 12.49 -2.02
N TYR A 71 -9.52 12.36 -1.27
CA TYR A 71 -9.28 11.24 -0.37
C TYR A 71 -8.14 11.54 0.60
N TYR A 72 -8.37 11.28 1.89
CA TYR A 72 -7.31 11.15 2.88
C TYR A 72 -7.77 10.19 3.99
N GLY A 73 -7.01 9.12 4.21
CA GLY A 73 -7.36 8.06 5.17
C GLY A 73 -6.18 7.20 5.61
N GLY A 74 -4.95 7.69 5.43
CA GLY A 74 -3.71 7.04 5.84
C GLY A 74 -2.70 8.08 6.31
N ALA A 75 -1.50 7.63 6.68
CA ALA A 75 -0.42 8.49 7.13
C ALA A 75 0.13 9.41 6.03
N GLY A 76 0.75 10.52 6.43
CA GLY A 76 1.46 11.46 5.55
C GLY A 76 0.63 12.66 5.13
N LYS A 77 0.99 13.35 4.05
CA LYS A 77 0.21 14.50 3.53
C LYS A 77 0.19 14.43 2.02
N LEU A 78 -1.01 14.52 1.43
CA LEU A 78 -1.13 14.65 -0.02
C LEU A 78 -0.80 16.08 -0.43
N PHE A 79 0.16 16.25 -1.35
CA PHE A 79 0.56 17.55 -1.87
C PHE A 79 0.77 17.51 -3.38
N ALA A 80 0.57 18.67 -4.01
CA ALA A 80 0.77 18.84 -5.43
C ALA A 80 2.26 18.82 -5.82
N VAL A 81 2.59 18.11 -6.90
CA VAL A 81 3.94 18.11 -7.49
C VAL A 81 4.02 19.22 -8.52
N THR A 82 4.54 20.36 -8.13
CA THR A 82 4.56 21.57 -8.97
C THR A 82 5.95 21.91 -9.47
N ASP A 83 7.01 21.33 -8.93
CA ASP A 83 8.40 21.62 -9.24
C ASP A 83 9.32 20.43 -8.93
N LYS A 84 10.62 20.59 -9.20
CA LYS A 84 11.63 19.55 -8.92
C LYS A 84 11.68 19.19 -7.44
N ALA A 85 11.56 20.17 -6.55
CA ALA A 85 11.69 19.95 -5.11
C ALA A 85 10.52 19.10 -4.58
N SER A 86 9.29 19.45 -4.93
CA SER A 86 8.09 18.70 -4.60
C SER A 86 8.09 17.29 -5.24
N ALA A 87 8.59 17.13 -6.46
CA ALA A 87 8.72 15.81 -7.08
C ALA A 87 9.68 14.88 -6.30
N LEU A 88 10.83 15.41 -5.88
CA LEU A 88 11.79 14.67 -5.06
C LEU A 88 11.25 14.38 -3.67
N LYS A 89 10.52 15.32 -3.07
CA LYS A 89 9.83 15.12 -1.79
C LYS A 89 8.79 14.02 -1.87
N ALA A 90 8.05 13.91 -2.98
CA ALA A 90 7.07 12.83 -3.15
C ALA A 90 7.74 11.45 -3.21
N ILE A 91 8.91 11.36 -3.83
CA ILE A 91 9.70 10.11 -3.83
C ILE A 91 10.22 9.79 -2.44
N GLU A 92 10.74 10.80 -1.72
CA GLU A 92 11.21 10.64 -0.34
C GLU A 92 10.10 10.09 0.56
N GLU A 93 8.89 10.62 0.46
CA GLU A 93 7.72 10.14 1.23
C GLU A 93 7.42 8.66 0.94
N ILE A 94 7.42 8.25 -0.34
CA ILE A 94 7.15 6.86 -0.72
C ILE A 94 8.21 5.92 -0.12
N VAL A 95 9.49 6.28 -0.22
CA VAL A 95 10.58 5.47 0.33
C VAL A 95 10.52 5.44 1.84
N HIS A 96 10.20 6.56 2.48
CA HIS A 96 10.08 6.68 3.94
C HIS A 96 8.96 5.79 4.50
N GLN A 97 7.77 5.80 3.90
CA GLN A 97 6.66 4.97 4.35
C GLN A 97 6.89 3.47 4.11
N GLY A 98 7.52 3.09 2.98
CA GLY A 98 7.79 1.68 2.66
C GLY A 98 8.92 1.08 3.48
N GLU A 99 10.16 1.45 3.13
CA GLU A 99 11.37 0.85 3.71
C GLU A 99 12.07 1.76 4.73
N GLY A 100 11.88 3.09 4.63
CA GLY A 100 12.35 4.10 5.59
C GLY A 100 13.67 4.86 5.31
N VAL A 101 14.30 4.73 4.11
CA VAL A 101 15.65 5.23 3.67
C VAL A 101 16.91 4.28 3.78
N SER A 102 17.26 3.63 2.66
CA SER A 102 18.21 2.53 2.36
C SER A 102 19.41 2.07 3.23
N GLU A 103 20.13 2.88 4.00
CA GLU A 103 21.29 2.38 4.81
C GLU A 103 21.33 2.89 6.25
N ASN A 104 20.91 4.13 6.46
CA ASN A 104 20.99 4.75 7.78
C ASN A 104 19.99 4.12 8.76
N ILE A 105 18.82 3.69 8.30
CA ILE A 105 17.79 3.05 9.13
C ILE A 105 18.30 1.83 9.89
N LEU A 106 19.12 1.00 9.24
CA LEU A 106 19.53 -0.28 9.83
C LEU A 106 20.32 -0.05 11.14
N ASN A 107 20.91 1.15 11.27
CA ASN A 107 21.62 1.61 12.43
C ASN A 107 20.82 2.60 13.31
N GLU A 108 19.69 3.12 12.83
CA GLU A 108 18.79 3.99 13.60
C GLU A 108 17.95 3.18 14.59
N THR A 109 17.66 3.81 15.71
CA THR A 109 16.62 3.35 16.62
C THR A 109 15.23 3.65 16.06
N VAL A 110 14.23 2.90 16.51
CA VAL A 110 12.83 3.09 16.11
C VAL A 110 12.34 4.52 16.40
N CYS A 111 12.79 5.16 17.49
CA CYS A 111 12.46 6.56 17.76
C CYS A 111 13.20 7.56 16.87
N GLU A 112 14.44 7.27 16.48
CA GLU A 112 15.17 8.10 15.52
C GLU A 112 14.60 7.97 14.12
N HIS A 113 14.04 6.81 13.79
CA HIS A 113 13.45 6.53 12.48
C HIS A 113 12.06 7.13 12.28
N ALA A 114 11.31 7.35 13.36
CA ALA A 114 10.00 8.01 13.29
C ALA A 114 10.12 9.43 12.67
N ASP A 115 9.11 9.84 11.89
CA ASP A 115 9.11 11.04 11.05
C ASP A 115 9.74 12.28 11.74
N LYS A 116 10.91 12.71 11.25
CA LYS A 116 11.66 13.87 11.75
C LYS A 116 11.11 15.22 11.24
N THR A 117 10.14 15.22 10.31
CA THR A 117 9.59 16.44 9.69
C THR A 117 8.39 17.03 10.43
N LEU A 118 7.95 16.36 11.48
CA LEU A 118 6.95 16.81 12.41
C LEU A 118 7.71 17.30 13.67
N GLU A 119 7.46 18.51 14.18
CA GLU A 119 8.18 18.92 15.41
C GLU A 119 7.81 17.97 16.56
N PRO A 120 8.66 17.69 17.56
CA PRO A 120 8.36 16.70 18.60
C PRO A 120 7.01 16.91 19.33
N GLU A 121 6.50 18.15 19.32
CA GLU A 121 5.22 18.58 19.90
C GLU A 121 4.14 18.90 18.83
N SER A 122 4.49 18.87 17.54
CA SER A 122 3.60 19.00 16.38
C SER A 122 3.62 17.80 15.42
N ILE A 123 4.20 16.68 15.86
CA ILE A 123 3.82 15.32 15.46
C ILE A 123 2.44 15.04 16.06
N ASP A 124 1.46 15.79 15.56
CA ASP A 124 0.13 15.24 15.37
C ASP A 124 0.27 14.26 14.19
N ASP A 125 0.87 13.08 14.43
CA ASP A 125 0.66 11.99 13.50
C ASP A 125 -0.83 11.65 13.63
N GLY A 126 -1.55 11.74 12.51
CA GLY A 126 -2.91 11.25 12.44
C GLY A 126 -3.00 9.73 12.63
N ASP A 127 -1.94 9.06 13.11
CA ASP A 127 -1.86 7.64 13.45
C ASP A 127 -1.85 7.40 14.97
N THR A 128 -2.24 8.41 15.75
CA THR A 128 -2.83 8.21 17.06
C THR A 128 -4.17 7.47 16.87
N LEU A 129 -4.14 6.16 16.57
CA LEU A 129 -5.27 5.28 16.88
C LEU A 129 -5.57 5.48 18.36
N ALA A 130 -6.85 5.36 18.77
CA ALA A 130 -7.44 5.85 20.03
C ALA A 130 -6.65 5.67 21.36
N ASP A 131 -5.55 4.93 21.35
CA ASP A 131 -4.69 4.52 22.46
C ASP A 131 -3.21 5.02 22.38
N GLY A 132 -2.78 5.81 21.38
CA GLY A 132 -1.45 6.48 21.40
C GLY A 132 -0.29 5.85 20.60
N TRP A 133 -0.55 5.27 19.43
CA TRP A 133 0.46 4.56 18.61
C TRP A 133 1.27 5.49 17.68
N LYS A 134 2.54 5.15 17.38
CA LYS A 134 3.42 5.86 16.40
C LYS A 134 3.53 5.07 15.10
N MET A 135 3.43 5.69 13.92
CA MET A 135 3.59 4.99 12.63
C MET A 135 5.06 4.89 12.18
N TYR A 136 5.50 3.64 11.94
CA TYR A 136 6.83 3.31 11.42
C TYR A 136 6.71 2.88 9.95
N SER A 137 7.85 2.79 9.25
CA SER A 137 7.90 2.17 7.91
C SER A 137 7.21 0.81 7.88
N HIS A 138 6.65 0.46 6.71
CA HIS A 138 5.95 -0.81 6.51
C HIS A 138 6.84 -2.00 6.87
N TYR A 139 8.14 -1.94 6.54
CA TYR A 139 9.11 -2.94 6.95
C TYR A 139 9.08 -3.21 8.46
N VAL A 140 9.16 -2.14 9.27
CA VAL A 140 9.12 -2.25 10.74
C VAL A 140 7.82 -2.87 11.21
N ARG A 141 6.67 -2.47 10.63
CA ARG A 141 5.36 -3.04 10.98
C ARG A 141 5.26 -4.53 10.67
N PHE A 142 5.75 -4.97 9.51
CA PHE A 142 5.74 -6.39 9.18
C PHE A 142 6.70 -7.19 10.07
N ARG A 143 7.84 -6.62 10.48
CA ARG A 143 8.73 -7.21 11.50
C ARG A 143 8.02 -7.35 12.85
N GLU A 144 7.26 -6.34 13.29
CA GLU A 144 6.47 -6.43 14.53
C GLU A 144 5.48 -7.61 14.47
N ILE A 145 4.78 -7.78 13.35
CA ILE A 145 3.83 -8.88 13.11
C ILE A 145 4.55 -10.24 13.08
N GLN A 146 5.70 -10.33 12.40
CA GLN A 146 6.50 -11.55 12.30
C GLN A 146 6.89 -12.10 13.67
N PHE A 147 7.33 -11.21 14.56
CA PHE A 147 7.73 -11.55 15.92
C PHE A 147 6.57 -11.55 16.93
N GLY A 148 5.39 -11.08 16.54
CA GLY A 148 4.24 -10.91 17.43
C GLY A 148 4.54 -9.95 18.59
N ARG A 149 5.39 -8.95 18.36
CA ARG A 149 5.86 -8.00 19.37
C ARG A 149 6.16 -6.65 18.76
N ARG A 150 5.88 -5.59 19.51
CA ARG A 150 6.24 -4.21 19.16
C ARG A 150 7.73 -3.98 19.35
N TYR A 151 8.30 -3.03 18.61
CA TYR A 151 9.62 -2.51 18.94
C TYR A 151 9.54 -1.59 20.16
N LEU A 152 10.55 -1.63 21.04
CA LEU A 152 10.78 -0.53 21.97
C LEU A 152 11.36 0.67 21.22
N PRO A 153 11.06 1.91 21.63
CA PRO A 153 11.57 3.10 20.94
C PRO A 153 13.09 3.14 20.76
N THR A 154 13.84 2.58 21.72
CA THR A 154 15.31 2.57 21.74
C THR A 154 15.94 1.40 20.97
N GLN A 155 15.16 0.46 20.46
CA GLN A 155 15.68 -0.66 19.68
C GLN A 155 16.07 -0.21 18.29
N LYS A 156 17.13 -0.81 17.75
CA LYS A 156 17.44 -0.68 16.33
C LYS A 156 16.44 -1.48 15.51
N ILE A 157 16.20 -1.04 14.28
CA ILE A 157 15.29 -1.73 13.36
C ILE A 157 15.80 -3.13 12.98
N THR A 158 17.12 -3.33 13.06
CA THR A 158 17.76 -4.64 12.90
C THR A 158 17.56 -5.57 14.10
N ASP A 159 17.19 -5.05 15.28
CA ASP A 159 16.94 -5.87 16.46
C ASP A 159 15.68 -6.73 16.30
N THR A 160 15.56 -7.74 17.16
CA THR A 160 14.31 -8.46 17.37
C THR A 160 13.39 -7.62 18.28
N PRO A 161 12.14 -7.33 17.90
CA PRO A 161 11.21 -6.56 18.72
C PRO A 161 11.05 -7.14 20.13
N ALA A 162 11.21 -6.30 21.17
CA ALA A 162 11.19 -6.71 22.57
C ALA A 162 10.07 -6.03 23.40
N GLY A 163 9.26 -5.18 22.78
CA GLY A 163 8.15 -4.49 23.41
C GLY A 163 6.92 -5.37 23.62
N ASP A 164 5.77 -4.72 23.70
CA ASP A 164 4.49 -5.34 23.99
C ASP A 164 4.13 -6.42 22.99
N ILE A 165 3.43 -7.45 23.47
CA ILE A 165 2.94 -8.54 22.63
C ILE A 165 1.87 -7.99 21.68
N ILE A 166 1.96 -8.40 20.43
CA ILE A 166 0.88 -8.28 19.45
C ILE A 166 0.17 -9.63 19.42
N PRO A 167 -0.97 -9.80 20.11
CA PRO A 167 -1.67 -11.07 20.11
C PRO A 167 -2.24 -11.32 18.72
N ILE A 168 -1.72 -12.35 18.05
CA ILE A 168 -2.24 -12.83 16.77
C ILE A 168 -2.67 -14.27 16.97
N ASP A 169 -3.99 -14.49 16.93
CA ASP A 169 -4.53 -15.83 16.84
C ASP A 169 -4.56 -16.27 15.38
N TRP A 170 -3.56 -17.05 14.99
CA TRP A 170 -3.45 -17.59 13.64
C TRP A 170 -4.55 -18.62 13.32
N SER A 171 -5.21 -19.18 14.33
CA SER A 171 -6.30 -20.15 14.13
C SER A 171 -7.62 -19.49 13.75
N GLU A 172 -7.79 -18.20 14.09
CA GLU A 172 -8.97 -17.40 13.76
C GLU A 172 -8.91 -16.77 12.36
N VAL A 173 -7.81 -16.94 11.63
CA VAL A 173 -7.70 -16.44 10.25
C VAL A 173 -8.54 -17.31 9.32
N TYR A 174 -9.39 -16.67 8.51
CA TYR A 174 -10.16 -17.37 7.48
C TYR A 174 -9.27 -18.27 6.61
N PRO A 175 -9.61 -19.57 6.46
CA PRO A 175 -8.80 -20.51 5.72
C PRO A 175 -9.03 -20.38 4.21
N THR A 176 -8.72 -19.23 3.64
CA THR A 176 -9.04 -18.96 2.23
C THR A 176 -8.13 -19.76 1.29
N VAL A 177 -8.71 -20.23 0.18
CA VAL A 177 -7.98 -20.85 -0.92
C VAL A 177 -6.84 -19.92 -1.37
N THR A 178 -5.65 -20.50 -1.52
CA THR A 178 -4.45 -19.79 -1.98
C THR A 178 -4.49 -19.62 -3.50
N ASN A 179 -4.15 -18.43 -3.98
CA ASN A 179 -4.10 -18.07 -5.39
C ASN A 179 -5.36 -18.50 -6.19
N PRO A 180 -6.56 -18.13 -5.71
CA PRO A 180 -7.82 -18.49 -6.35
C PRO A 180 -7.87 -17.87 -7.76
N GLN A 181 -8.47 -18.58 -8.71
CA GLN A 181 -8.79 -18.06 -10.03
C GLN A 181 -10.29 -18.13 -10.27
N ALA A 182 -10.84 -17.18 -11.04
CA ALA A 182 -12.25 -17.20 -11.40
C ALA A 182 -12.63 -18.49 -12.15
N ALA A 183 -11.70 -18.99 -12.96
CA ALA A 183 -11.84 -20.26 -13.68
C ALA A 183 -12.09 -21.46 -12.74
N ASP A 184 -11.60 -21.44 -11.51
CA ASP A 184 -11.77 -22.52 -10.54
C ASP A 184 -13.23 -22.67 -10.11
N TYR A 185 -13.99 -21.57 -10.12
CA TYR A 185 -15.37 -21.53 -9.61
C TYR A 185 -16.45 -21.66 -10.69
N LYS A 186 -16.06 -21.87 -11.96
CA LYS A 186 -17.01 -22.00 -13.08
C LYS A 186 -17.98 -23.17 -12.88
N GLY A 187 -19.25 -22.92 -13.13
CA GLY A 187 -20.36 -23.86 -12.95
C GLY A 187 -20.72 -24.14 -11.49
N THR A 188 -20.11 -23.45 -10.53
CA THR A 188 -20.49 -23.53 -9.11
C THR A 188 -21.47 -22.41 -8.75
N ASP A 189 -22.20 -22.58 -7.65
CA ASP A 189 -23.13 -21.56 -7.16
C ASP A 189 -22.45 -20.24 -6.72
N ILE A 190 -21.12 -20.24 -6.60
CA ILE A 190 -20.30 -19.09 -6.18
C ILE A 190 -19.79 -18.28 -7.39
N GLU A 191 -19.84 -18.84 -8.61
CA GLU A 191 -19.41 -18.16 -9.84
C GLU A 191 -19.93 -16.71 -9.96
N PRO A 192 -21.24 -16.43 -9.76
CA PRO A 192 -21.75 -15.06 -9.89
C PRO A 192 -21.13 -14.07 -8.88
N ALA A 193 -20.82 -14.53 -7.67
CA ALA A 193 -20.21 -13.69 -6.64
C ALA A 193 -18.74 -13.38 -6.97
N VAL A 194 -18.03 -14.36 -7.55
CA VAL A 194 -16.65 -14.21 -8.02
C VAL A 194 -16.58 -13.29 -9.25
N ASP A 195 -17.49 -13.46 -10.20
CA ASP A 195 -17.59 -12.59 -11.38
C ASP A 195 -17.92 -11.16 -10.98
N ASN A 196 -18.87 -10.97 -10.06
CA ASN A 196 -19.21 -9.65 -9.54
C ASN A 196 -18.01 -9.01 -8.82
N PHE A 197 -17.26 -9.78 -8.03
CA PHE A 197 -16.03 -9.31 -7.39
C PHE A 197 -14.99 -8.81 -8.39
N ASN A 198 -14.72 -9.57 -9.46
CA ASN A 198 -13.79 -9.18 -10.50
C ASN A 198 -14.29 -7.97 -11.30
N GLY A 199 -15.60 -7.87 -11.54
CA GLY A 199 -16.23 -6.69 -12.13
C GLY A 199 -16.00 -5.43 -11.28
N THR A 200 -16.25 -5.51 -9.97
CA THR A 200 -15.99 -4.42 -9.03
C THR A 200 -14.51 -4.07 -8.95
N TYR A 201 -13.61 -5.05 -8.97
CA TYR A 201 -12.16 -4.81 -9.01
C TYR A 201 -11.74 -4.08 -10.29
N THR A 202 -12.25 -4.52 -11.45
CA THR A 202 -12.02 -3.87 -12.74
C THR A 202 -12.49 -2.42 -12.71
N GLN A 203 -13.70 -2.18 -12.23
CA GLN A 203 -14.26 -0.84 -12.08
C GLN A 203 -13.42 0.05 -11.14
N LEU A 204 -12.89 -0.51 -10.05
CA LEU A 204 -11.98 0.23 -9.16
C LEU A 204 -10.73 0.69 -9.93
N ILE A 205 -10.07 -0.21 -10.66
CA ILE A 205 -8.86 0.10 -11.43
C ILE A 205 -9.16 1.14 -12.52
N ASP A 206 -10.28 1.01 -13.24
CA ASP A 206 -10.68 1.96 -14.27
C ASP A 206 -10.97 3.36 -13.70
N ASN A 207 -11.63 3.43 -12.52
CA ASN A 207 -11.88 4.70 -11.85
C ASN A 207 -10.57 5.35 -11.35
N ILE A 208 -9.63 4.57 -10.82
CA ILE A 208 -8.30 5.07 -10.43
C ILE A 208 -7.57 5.61 -11.67
N TYR A 209 -7.60 4.87 -12.79
CA TYR A 209 -6.99 5.29 -14.04
C TYR A 209 -7.60 6.59 -14.56
N ALA A 210 -8.93 6.72 -14.54
CA ALA A 210 -9.62 7.93 -14.98
C ALA A 210 -9.31 9.14 -14.08
N ALA A 211 -9.28 8.95 -12.77
CA ALA A 211 -8.89 9.99 -11.80
C ALA A 211 -7.48 10.51 -12.09
N PHE A 212 -6.50 9.62 -12.25
CA PHE A 212 -5.12 10.03 -12.60
C PHE A 212 -4.98 10.60 -14.03
N ASN A 213 -6.00 10.48 -14.87
CA ASN A 213 -6.08 11.14 -16.17
C ASN A 213 -6.94 12.41 -16.17
N GLY A 214 -7.34 12.89 -14.98
CA GLY A 214 -7.95 14.20 -14.79
C GLY A 214 -9.47 14.24 -14.81
N GLU A 215 -10.15 13.09 -14.64
CA GLU A 215 -11.56 13.10 -14.24
C GLU A 215 -11.68 13.74 -12.86
N LYS A 216 -12.41 14.86 -12.75
CA LYS A 216 -12.48 15.65 -11.52
C LYS A 216 -13.70 15.31 -10.69
N SER A 217 -13.54 15.35 -9.37
CA SER A 217 -14.67 15.48 -8.44
C SER A 217 -15.30 16.87 -8.57
N ASP A 218 -16.45 17.01 -9.24
CA ASP A 218 -17.24 18.23 -9.13
C ASP A 218 -18.02 18.24 -7.82
N VAL A 219 -17.55 19.01 -6.83
CA VAL A 219 -18.20 19.17 -5.52
C VAL A 219 -19.61 19.78 -5.61
N ALA A 220 -19.99 20.38 -6.74
CA ALA A 220 -21.35 20.87 -6.97
C ALA A 220 -22.31 19.79 -7.50
N GLN A 221 -21.80 18.61 -7.88
CA GLN A 221 -22.61 17.50 -8.36
C GLN A 221 -22.90 16.50 -7.25
N SER A 222 -24.10 15.92 -7.27
CA SER A 222 -24.55 14.94 -6.29
C SER A 222 -23.85 13.58 -6.40
N GLU A 223 -23.20 13.31 -7.54
CA GLU A 223 -22.54 12.04 -7.84
C GLU A 223 -21.02 12.11 -7.57
N PRO A 224 -20.40 11.07 -6.99
CA PRO A 224 -18.95 10.99 -6.82
C PRO A 224 -18.23 10.97 -8.18
N ALA A 225 -17.22 11.82 -8.35
CA ALA A 225 -16.34 11.82 -9.53
C ALA A 225 -14.86 11.86 -9.10
N GLY A 226 -13.95 11.65 -10.05
CA GLY A 226 -12.51 11.55 -9.78
C GLY A 226 -12.16 10.45 -8.77
N MET A 227 -11.24 10.71 -7.84
CA MET A 227 -10.77 9.70 -6.89
C MET A 227 -11.86 9.25 -5.91
N ARG A 228 -12.84 10.11 -5.60
CA ARG A 228 -13.97 9.76 -4.70
C ARG A 228 -14.78 8.57 -5.22
N LYS A 229 -14.93 8.46 -6.53
CA LYS A 229 -15.62 7.35 -7.18
C LYS A 229 -14.89 6.03 -6.95
N ALA A 230 -13.56 6.03 -7.08
CA ALA A 230 -12.72 4.87 -6.74
C ALA A 230 -12.84 4.50 -5.25
N VAL A 231 -12.84 5.48 -4.35
CA VAL A 231 -12.99 5.24 -2.90
C VAL A 231 -14.31 4.55 -2.56
N THR A 232 -15.43 4.94 -3.18
CA THR A 232 -16.72 4.26 -2.97
C THR A 232 -16.65 2.80 -3.41
N VAL A 233 -16.11 2.53 -4.60
CA VAL A 233 -15.96 1.16 -5.14
C VAL A 233 -14.99 0.32 -4.29
N MET A 234 -13.97 0.94 -3.71
CA MET A 234 -13.02 0.27 -2.80
C MET A 234 -13.72 -0.34 -1.57
N TRP A 235 -14.71 0.36 -1.00
CA TRP A 235 -15.51 -0.18 0.12
C TRP A 235 -16.36 -1.37 -0.32
N GLU A 236 -16.99 -1.28 -1.48
CA GLU A 236 -17.76 -2.39 -2.04
C GLU A 236 -16.86 -3.61 -2.26
N LEU A 237 -15.70 -3.43 -2.90
CA LEU A 237 -14.72 -4.49 -3.11
C LEU A 237 -14.29 -5.15 -1.79
N LYS A 238 -14.06 -4.35 -0.74
CA LYS A 238 -13.74 -4.85 0.60
C LYS A 238 -14.85 -5.76 1.14
N TYR A 239 -16.11 -5.33 1.07
CA TYR A 239 -17.22 -6.12 1.60
C TYR A 239 -17.44 -7.41 0.81
N GLN A 240 -17.31 -7.35 -0.52
CA GLN A 240 -17.38 -8.53 -1.37
C GLN A 240 -16.24 -9.51 -1.08
N ALA A 241 -15.00 -9.04 -0.93
CA ALA A 241 -13.86 -9.88 -0.52
C ALA A 241 -14.14 -10.58 0.82
N ILE A 242 -14.61 -9.84 1.84
CA ILE A 242 -14.95 -10.41 3.15
C ILE A 242 -16.05 -11.47 3.03
N ALA A 243 -17.06 -11.24 2.19
CA ALA A 243 -18.13 -12.22 1.95
C ALA A 243 -17.59 -13.50 1.32
N LEU A 244 -16.72 -13.40 0.31
CA LEU A 244 -16.05 -14.56 -0.28
C LEU A 244 -15.22 -15.31 0.78
N MET A 245 -14.40 -14.60 1.55
CA MET A 245 -13.54 -15.21 2.58
C MET A 245 -14.31 -15.91 3.71
N LYS A 246 -15.60 -15.60 3.89
CA LYS A 246 -16.50 -16.27 4.85
C LYS A 246 -17.29 -17.43 4.23
N THR A 247 -17.29 -17.56 2.91
CA THR A 247 -18.07 -18.55 2.19
C THR A 247 -17.27 -19.85 2.07
N PRO A 248 -17.80 -21.01 2.47
CA PRO A 248 -17.11 -22.29 2.26
C PRO A 248 -16.78 -22.54 0.79
N SER A 249 -15.60 -23.05 0.51
CA SER A 249 -15.20 -23.37 -0.86
C SER A 249 -16.08 -24.51 -1.41
N PRO A 250 -16.68 -24.37 -2.60
CA PRO A 250 -17.42 -25.45 -3.25
C PRO A 250 -16.48 -26.50 -3.89
N LEU A 251 -15.17 -26.25 -3.90
CA LEU A 251 -14.19 -27.08 -4.60
C LEU A 251 -13.79 -28.28 -3.75
N ALA A 252 -13.95 -29.49 -4.30
CA ALA A 252 -13.66 -30.75 -3.58
C ALA A 252 -12.21 -30.85 -3.08
N MET A 253 -11.24 -30.25 -3.78
CA MET A 253 -9.83 -30.22 -3.37
C MET A 253 -9.55 -29.25 -2.20
N HIS A 254 -10.52 -28.42 -1.84
CA HIS A 254 -10.41 -27.35 -0.85
C HIS A 254 -11.47 -27.50 0.26
N GLN A 255 -11.78 -28.74 0.65
CA GLN A 255 -12.68 -29.01 1.77
C GLN A 255 -12.14 -28.42 3.07
N GLY A 256 -12.98 -27.66 3.78
CA GLY A 256 -12.60 -26.97 5.01
C GLY A 256 -11.93 -25.60 4.78
N GLU A 257 -11.69 -25.22 3.53
CA GLU A 257 -11.25 -23.87 3.16
C GLU A 257 -12.44 -22.98 2.75
N THR A 258 -12.20 -21.67 2.69
CA THR A 258 -13.16 -20.68 2.21
C THR A 258 -12.73 -20.10 0.87
N VAL A 259 -13.67 -19.47 0.16
CA VAL A 259 -13.42 -18.87 -1.15
C VAL A 259 -12.41 -17.72 -1.02
N GLY A 260 -11.38 -17.73 -1.86
CA GLY A 260 -10.43 -16.63 -1.95
C GLY A 260 -10.88 -15.60 -2.99
N ALA A 261 -10.50 -14.34 -2.80
CA ALA A 261 -10.73 -13.28 -3.78
C ALA A 261 -9.68 -13.34 -4.91
N PRO A 262 -10.08 -13.48 -6.19
CA PRO A 262 -9.14 -13.69 -7.30
C PRO A 262 -8.48 -12.43 -7.86
N PHE A 263 -9.11 -11.26 -7.72
CA PHE A 263 -8.58 -9.95 -8.20
C PHE A 263 -8.17 -9.99 -9.68
N GLU A 264 -9.04 -10.53 -10.53
CA GLU A 264 -8.78 -10.57 -11.97
C GLU A 264 -9.38 -9.34 -12.65
N TYR A 265 -8.54 -8.63 -13.42
CA TYR A 265 -8.99 -7.52 -14.25
C TYR A 265 -9.67 -8.07 -15.51
N LEU A 266 -10.93 -7.69 -15.72
CA LEU A 266 -11.73 -8.08 -16.87
C LEU A 266 -11.46 -7.09 -18.00
N ARG A 267 -11.08 -7.61 -19.18
CA ARG A 267 -10.81 -6.80 -20.38
C ARG A 267 -12.01 -6.71 -21.30
#